data_AF-A0A7C7RQX8-F1
#
_entry.id   AF-A0A7C7RQX8-F1
#
_cell.length_a   1.000
_cell.length_b   1.000
_cell.length_c   1.000
_cell.angle_alpha   90.00
_cell.angle_beta   90.00
_cell.angle_gamma   90.00
#
_symmetry.space_group_name_H-M   'P 1'
#
loop_
_entity.id
_entity.type
_entity.pdbx_description
1 polymer ?
#
loop_
_entity_poly.entity_id
_entity_poly.type
_entity_poly.pdbx_seq_one_letter_code
_entity_poly.pdbx_strand_id
1 'polypeptide(L)'
;MMGVDLTVSIINTNNRDLLRECLRSLFESTRSISLEVYVVDNACTDGSAEMVEREFPQVHLIRNPYRLRFCANHNQVLRQGTGRYLLILNEDTVIPPGAFDKLVAFMDAHPEAGAAGVTVLNPDGSLQYSYARFPSLRSALILTLSLNRFLNGGHYPFFPQPEDGRPREVDWTNGACFLVRREAMEQVGLMDEAFLIYAEETDWCYRIRKAGWKVYYLPEVSICHYQGKATSQARPRRRFRINRSALLFFRKHYGWLRTLGLRLILLFTSLGRLLIWGPLCLVGWRRPLAR
;
A
#
# COMPACT_ATOMS: atom_id res chain seq x y z
N MET A 1 -10.28 2.32 -32.11
CA MET A 1 -11.00 1.98 -30.88
C MET A 1 -10.25 2.63 -29.73
N MET A 2 -10.88 3.53 -28.97
CA MET A 2 -10.24 4.10 -27.78
C MET A 2 -10.05 2.95 -26.78
N GLY A 3 -8.79 2.62 -26.46
CA GLY A 3 -8.46 1.54 -25.51
C GLY A 3 -8.80 1.93 -24.08
N VAL A 4 -8.79 0.96 -23.16
CA VAL A 4 -9.02 1.19 -21.73
C VAL A 4 -7.94 2.11 -21.16
N ASP A 5 -8.32 3.14 -20.41
CA ASP A 5 -7.39 4.05 -19.75
C ASP A 5 -6.88 3.46 -18.44
N LEU A 6 -7.80 2.95 -17.62
CA LEU A 6 -7.50 2.53 -16.25
C LEU A 6 -8.13 1.17 -15.93
N THR A 7 -7.28 0.18 -15.66
CA THR A 7 -7.71 -1.07 -15.00
C THR A 7 -7.64 -0.88 -13.49
N VAL A 8 -8.73 -1.12 -12.77
CA VAL A 8 -8.79 -1.06 -11.31
C VAL A 8 -8.81 -2.47 -10.73
N SER A 9 -7.90 -2.76 -9.79
CA SER A 9 -7.79 -4.03 -9.09
C SER A 9 -8.16 -3.85 -7.62
N ILE A 10 -9.30 -4.42 -7.21
CA ILE A 10 -9.80 -4.40 -5.84
C ILE A 10 -9.80 -5.81 -5.28
N ILE A 11 -9.25 -6.02 -4.09
CA ILE A 11 -9.27 -7.33 -3.42
C ILE A 11 -10.22 -7.23 -2.24
N ASN A 12 -11.26 -8.06 -2.23
CA ASN A 12 -12.19 -8.06 -1.10
C ASN A 12 -11.81 -9.10 -0.05
N THR A 13 -11.91 -8.73 1.23
CA THR A 13 -11.57 -9.59 2.37
C THR A 13 -12.67 -9.67 3.44
N ASN A 14 -13.91 -9.98 3.04
CA ASN A 14 -15.14 -9.95 3.88
C ASN A 14 -15.56 -8.53 4.31
N ASN A 15 -15.49 -7.56 3.40
CA ASN A 15 -15.90 -6.18 3.66
C ASN A 15 -17.06 -5.76 2.73
N ARG A 16 -18.08 -6.61 2.55
CA ARG A 16 -19.20 -6.42 1.60
C ARG A 16 -19.72 -4.98 1.49
N ASP A 17 -20.08 -4.35 2.60
CA ASP A 17 -20.71 -3.02 2.56
C ASP A 17 -19.72 -1.91 2.20
N LEU A 18 -18.47 -2.03 2.65
CA LEU A 18 -17.39 -1.11 2.26
C LEU A 18 -17.04 -1.27 0.78
N LEU A 19 -16.96 -2.53 0.30
CA LEU A 19 -16.75 -2.82 -1.12
C LEU A 19 -17.86 -2.23 -1.99
N ARG A 20 -19.12 -2.37 -1.57
CA ARG A 20 -20.26 -1.78 -2.29
C ARG A 20 -20.11 -0.26 -2.40
N GLU A 21 -19.75 0.40 -1.31
CA GLU A 21 -19.54 1.85 -1.27
C GLU A 21 -18.35 2.28 -2.14
N CYS A 22 -17.25 1.51 -2.11
CA CYS A 22 -16.09 1.71 -2.96
C CYS A 22 -16.48 1.64 -4.45
N LEU A 23 -17.16 0.58 -4.87
CA LEU A 23 -17.61 0.42 -6.26
C LEU A 23 -18.59 1.52 -6.68
N ARG A 24 -19.57 1.85 -5.83
CA ARG A 24 -20.51 2.94 -6.11
C ARG A 24 -19.78 4.26 -6.33
N SER A 25 -18.95 4.67 -5.38
CA SER A 25 -18.21 5.94 -5.48
C SER A 25 -17.26 5.95 -6.66
N LEU A 26 -16.60 4.83 -7.00
CA LEU A 26 -15.72 4.70 -8.17
C LEU A 26 -16.47 4.98 -9.47
N PHE A 27 -17.64 4.36 -9.68
CA PHE A 27 -18.41 4.54 -10.92
C PHE A 27 -19.12 5.91 -10.99
N GLU A 28 -19.54 6.48 -9.86
CA GLU A 28 -20.16 7.81 -9.82
C GLU A 28 -19.16 8.96 -10.03
N SER A 29 -17.91 8.76 -9.58
CA SER A 29 -16.87 9.79 -9.55
C SER A 29 -16.04 9.87 -10.84
N THR A 30 -15.95 8.79 -11.60
CA THR A 30 -15.08 8.70 -12.79
C THR A 30 -15.90 8.93 -14.05
N ARG A 31 -15.57 9.99 -14.82
CA ARG A 31 -16.39 10.41 -15.97
C ARG A 31 -15.62 10.59 -17.26
N SER A 32 -14.33 10.91 -17.16
CA SER A 32 -13.54 11.36 -18.31
C SER A 32 -12.63 10.28 -18.90
N ILE A 33 -12.53 9.15 -18.22
CA ILE A 33 -11.65 8.03 -18.59
C ILE A 33 -12.44 6.72 -18.71
N SER A 34 -11.95 5.82 -19.54
CA SER A 34 -12.50 4.47 -19.67
C SER A 34 -11.95 3.53 -18.58
N LEU A 35 -12.87 2.81 -17.94
CA LEU A 35 -12.58 1.93 -16.81
C LEU A 35 -12.74 0.46 -17.16
N GLU A 36 -11.84 -0.36 -16.61
CA GLU A 36 -11.96 -1.80 -16.55
C GLU A 36 -11.79 -2.21 -15.08
N VAL A 37 -12.85 -2.67 -14.42
CA VAL A 37 -12.83 -2.89 -12.97
C VAL A 37 -12.84 -4.39 -12.69
N TYR A 38 -11.86 -4.85 -11.90
CA TYR A 38 -11.81 -6.20 -11.38
C TYR A 38 -11.98 -6.20 -9.86
N VAL A 39 -12.81 -7.13 -9.39
CA VAL A 39 -12.89 -7.48 -7.97
C VAL A 39 -12.41 -8.91 -7.82
N VAL A 40 -11.42 -9.13 -6.97
CA VAL A 40 -11.02 -10.47 -6.54
C VAL A 40 -11.70 -10.77 -5.22
N ASP A 41 -12.64 -11.70 -5.24
CA ASP A 41 -13.17 -12.31 -4.04
C ASP A 41 -12.12 -13.27 -3.46
N ASN A 42 -11.51 -12.85 -2.35
CA ASN A 42 -10.42 -13.61 -1.74
C ASN A 42 -10.95 -14.67 -0.76
N ALA A 43 -11.81 -15.57 -1.27
CA ALA A 43 -12.54 -16.59 -0.52
C ALA A 43 -13.38 -15.98 0.62
N CYS A 44 -14.26 -15.04 0.26
CA CYS A 44 -15.17 -14.40 1.21
C CYS A 44 -16.42 -15.24 1.44
N THR A 45 -17.07 -15.01 2.59
CA THR A 45 -18.26 -15.75 3.03
C THR A 45 -19.40 -14.81 3.47
N ASP A 46 -19.27 -13.50 3.20
CA ASP A 46 -20.19 -12.45 3.65
C ASP A 46 -21.24 -12.05 2.58
N GLY A 47 -21.30 -12.80 1.47
CA GLY A 47 -22.21 -12.52 0.36
C GLY A 47 -21.75 -11.37 -0.56
N SER A 48 -20.48 -10.95 -0.46
CA SER A 48 -19.90 -9.87 -1.26
C SER A 48 -19.79 -10.23 -2.74
N ALA A 49 -19.42 -11.46 -3.08
CA ALA A 49 -19.34 -11.92 -4.46
C ALA A 49 -20.71 -11.84 -5.16
N GLU A 50 -21.77 -12.31 -4.50
CA GLU A 50 -23.15 -12.25 -5.00
C GLU A 50 -23.67 -10.81 -5.07
N MET A 51 -23.19 -9.93 -4.18
CA MET A 51 -23.47 -8.51 -4.24
C MET A 51 -22.85 -7.88 -5.49
N VAL A 52 -21.59 -8.18 -5.80
CA VAL A 52 -20.91 -7.67 -6.99
C VAL A 52 -21.62 -8.12 -8.27
N GLU A 53 -21.94 -9.42 -8.38
CA GLU A 53 -22.63 -9.96 -9.57
C GLU A 53 -24.00 -9.32 -9.80
N ARG A 54 -24.76 -9.07 -8.73
CA ARG A 54 -26.11 -8.50 -8.82
C ARG A 54 -26.10 -6.99 -9.07
N GLU A 55 -25.27 -6.25 -8.34
CA GLU A 55 -25.34 -4.78 -8.29
C GLU A 55 -24.34 -4.10 -9.25
N PHE A 56 -23.28 -4.80 -9.64
CA PHE A 56 -22.22 -4.28 -10.51
C PHE A 56 -21.87 -5.27 -11.63
N PRO A 57 -22.81 -5.66 -12.52
CA PRO A 57 -22.59 -6.68 -13.55
C PRO A 57 -21.49 -6.31 -14.56
N GLN A 58 -21.09 -5.04 -14.64
CA GLN A 58 -19.98 -4.56 -15.45
C GLN A 58 -18.59 -4.85 -14.84
N VAL A 59 -18.52 -5.31 -13.58
CA VAL A 59 -17.26 -5.64 -12.88
C VAL A 59 -16.85 -7.07 -13.22
N HIS A 60 -15.57 -7.26 -13.54
CA HIS A 60 -14.97 -8.58 -13.70
C HIS A 60 -14.68 -9.19 -12.33
N LEU A 61 -15.55 -10.11 -11.90
CA LEU A 61 -15.38 -10.83 -10.63
C LEU A 61 -14.48 -12.07 -10.79
N ILE A 62 -13.45 -12.17 -9.95
CA ILE A 62 -12.56 -13.34 -9.85
C ILE A 62 -12.78 -13.97 -8.48
N ARG A 63 -13.28 -15.21 -8.42
CA ARG A 63 -13.52 -15.93 -7.16
C ARG A 63 -12.37 -16.88 -6.84
N ASN A 64 -11.64 -16.62 -5.76
CA ASN A 64 -10.59 -17.53 -5.32
C ASN A 64 -11.19 -18.71 -4.51
N PRO A 65 -10.73 -19.95 -4.75
CA PRO A 65 -11.16 -21.10 -3.96
C PRO A 65 -10.60 -21.10 -2.52
N TYR A 66 -9.53 -20.35 -2.26
CA TYR A 66 -8.92 -20.18 -0.95
C TYR A 66 -8.22 -18.82 -0.84
N ARG A 67 -7.92 -18.37 0.38
CA ARG A 67 -7.28 -17.07 0.60
C ARG A 67 -5.86 -17.02 0.03
N LEU A 68 -5.68 -16.16 -0.95
CA LEU A 68 -4.38 -15.72 -1.45
C LEU A 68 -3.89 -14.47 -0.69
N ARG A 69 -2.62 -14.15 -0.90
CA ARG A 69 -1.96 -12.97 -0.31
C ARG A 69 -2.09 -11.76 -1.23
N PHE A 70 -1.73 -10.58 -0.70
CA PHE A 70 -1.90 -9.29 -1.38
C PHE A 70 -1.35 -9.28 -2.83
N CYS A 71 -0.05 -9.55 -3.01
CA CYS A 71 0.55 -9.59 -4.35
C CYS A 71 -0.09 -10.65 -5.25
N ALA A 72 -0.31 -11.87 -4.76
CA ALA A 72 -0.87 -12.94 -5.57
C ALA A 72 -2.27 -12.58 -6.09
N ASN A 73 -3.09 -11.95 -5.25
CA ASN A 73 -4.40 -11.44 -5.63
C ASN A 73 -4.33 -10.39 -6.73
N HIS A 74 -3.56 -9.32 -6.51
CA HIS A 74 -3.42 -8.25 -7.51
C HIS A 74 -2.77 -8.75 -8.80
N ASN A 75 -1.79 -9.66 -8.71
CA ASN A 75 -1.13 -10.25 -9.87
C ASN A 75 -2.09 -11.03 -10.78
N GLN A 76 -3.25 -11.51 -10.30
CA GLN A 76 -4.29 -12.08 -11.18
C GLN A 76 -4.83 -11.01 -12.12
N VAL A 77 -5.16 -9.83 -11.59
CA VAL A 77 -5.67 -8.70 -12.35
C VAL A 77 -4.59 -8.08 -13.23
N LEU A 78 -3.40 -7.82 -12.69
CA LEU A 78 -2.30 -7.18 -13.41
C LEU A 78 -1.85 -7.96 -14.65
N ARG A 79 -2.06 -9.29 -14.69
CA ARG A 79 -1.74 -10.13 -15.86
C ARG A 79 -2.72 -10.00 -17.01
N GLN A 80 -3.98 -9.69 -16.73
CA GLN A 80 -5.06 -9.74 -17.73
C GLN A 80 -5.70 -8.38 -18.01
N GLY A 81 -5.53 -7.41 -17.11
CA GLY A 81 -6.02 -6.05 -17.31
C GLY A 81 -5.42 -5.41 -18.55
N THR A 82 -6.20 -4.58 -19.22
CA THR A 82 -5.87 -4.00 -20.54
C THR A 82 -5.62 -2.49 -20.52
N GLY A 83 -5.85 -1.82 -19.40
CA GLY A 83 -5.72 -0.36 -19.25
C GLY A 83 -4.29 0.16 -19.43
N ARG A 84 -4.12 1.36 -20.00
CA ARG A 84 -2.81 2.05 -20.08
C ARG A 84 -2.17 2.23 -18.69
N TYR A 85 -3.01 2.38 -17.68
CA TYR A 85 -2.67 2.44 -16.27
C TYR A 85 -3.36 1.33 -15.48
N LEU A 86 -2.68 0.85 -14.44
CA LEU A 86 -3.15 -0.20 -13.53
C LEU A 86 -3.23 0.39 -12.12
N LEU A 87 -4.40 0.37 -11.50
CA LEU A 87 -4.63 0.89 -10.16
C LEU A 87 -4.85 -0.24 -9.16
N ILE A 88 -4.01 -0.26 -8.13
CA ILE A 88 -4.22 -1.00 -6.90
C ILE A 88 -5.09 -0.15 -5.98
N LEU A 89 -6.25 -0.67 -5.57
CA LEU A 89 -7.21 0.06 -4.75
C LEU A 89 -7.76 -0.86 -3.65
N ASN A 90 -7.77 -0.36 -2.41
CA ASN A 90 -8.39 -1.11 -1.30
C ASN A 90 -9.92 -1.07 -1.39
N GLU A 91 -10.57 -2.14 -0.93
CA GLU A 91 -12.03 -2.29 -0.98
C GLU A 91 -12.78 -1.37 -0.01
N ASP A 92 -12.08 -0.73 0.92
CA ASP A 92 -12.63 0.17 1.94
C ASP A 92 -12.26 1.64 1.68
N THR A 93 -12.25 2.03 0.41
CA THR A 93 -11.99 3.40 -0.04
C THR A 93 -13.25 4.07 -0.58
N VAL A 94 -13.31 5.40 -0.49
CA VAL A 94 -14.33 6.24 -1.13
C VAL A 94 -13.65 7.25 -2.01
N ILE A 95 -14.07 7.29 -3.28
CA ILE A 95 -13.43 8.03 -4.35
C ILE A 95 -14.22 9.33 -4.59
N PRO A 96 -13.62 10.52 -4.37
CA PRO A 96 -14.27 11.79 -4.67
C PRO A 96 -14.41 12.03 -6.17
N PRO A 97 -15.40 12.85 -6.60
CA PRO A 97 -15.60 13.21 -8.00
C PRO A 97 -14.32 13.68 -8.71
N GLY A 98 -13.99 13.07 -9.85
CA GLY A 98 -12.86 13.43 -10.70
C GLY A 98 -11.48 13.05 -10.15
N ALA A 99 -11.39 12.31 -9.03
CA ALA A 99 -10.10 11.92 -8.45
C ALA A 99 -9.25 11.09 -9.41
N PHE A 100 -9.83 10.05 -10.04
CA PHE A 100 -9.12 9.20 -10.99
C PHE A 100 -8.90 9.88 -12.35
N ASP A 101 -9.84 10.73 -12.78
CA ASP A 101 -9.67 11.56 -13.97
C ASP A 101 -8.40 12.43 -13.85
N LYS A 102 -8.22 13.12 -12.71
CA LYS A 102 -7.02 13.93 -12.43
C LYS A 102 -5.76 13.08 -12.32
N LEU A 103 -5.85 11.91 -11.68
CA LEU A 103 -4.72 11.02 -11.52
C LEU A 103 -4.21 10.51 -12.89
N VAL A 104 -5.10 10.11 -13.79
CA VAL A 104 -4.75 9.70 -15.16
C VAL A 104 -4.22 10.89 -15.96
N ALA A 105 -4.87 12.06 -15.87
CA ALA A 105 -4.41 13.27 -16.57
C ALA A 105 -2.98 13.67 -16.13
N PHE A 106 -2.65 13.55 -14.84
CA PHE A 106 -1.29 13.80 -14.36
C PHE A 106 -0.29 12.83 -15.01
N MET A 107 -0.63 11.54 -15.07
CA MET A 107 0.25 10.53 -15.68
C MET A 107 0.42 10.75 -17.18
N ASP A 108 -0.63 11.16 -17.89
CA ASP A 108 -0.54 11.51 -19.31
C ASP A 108 0.35 12.74 -19.53
N ALA A 109 0.31 13.72 -18.64
CA ALA A 109 1.16 14.91 -18.69
C ALA A 109 2.62 14.67 -18.26
N HIS A 110 2.90 13.56 -17.56
CA HIS A 110 4.24 13.22 -17.06
C HIS A 110 4.64 11.82 -17.55
N PRO A 111 5.13 11.70 -18.81
CA PRO A 111 5.52 10.42 -19.38
C PRO A 111 6.56 9.67 -18.56
N GLU A 112 7.41 10.35 -17.78
CA GLU A 112 8.41 9.72 -16.92
C GLU A 112 7.85 9.15 -15.61
N ALA A 113 6.58 9.43 -15.28
CA ALA A 113 5.89 8.86 -14.13
C ALA A 113 5.58 7.37 -14.38
N GLY A 114 6.26 6.50 -13.65
CA GLY A 114 5.97 5.05 -13.67
C GLY A 114 4.93 4.64 -12.65
N ALA A 115 4.78 5.40 -11.56
CA ALA A 115 3.73 5.20 -10.58
C ALA A 115 3.32 6.50 -9.88
N ALA A 116 2.11 6.52 -9.33
CA ALA A 116 1.57 7.63 -8.57
C ALA A 116 0.71 7.15 -7.39
N GLY A 117 0.79 7.89 -6.28
CA GLY A 117 -0.13 7.80 -5.15
C GLY A 117 -0.76 9.14 -4.84
N VAL A 118 -1.74 9.12 -3.93
CA VAL A 118 -2.59 10.27 -3.64
C VAL A 118 -2.65 10.54 -2.13
N THR A 119 -3.22 11.67 -1.75
CA THR A 119 -3.59 11.93 -0.35
C THR A 119 -4.61 10.91 0.13
N VAL A 120 -4.36 10.30 1.29
CA VAL A 120 -5.28 9.35 1.91
C VAL A 120 -5.79 9.95 3.21
N LEU A 121 -7.09 10.04 3.37
CA LEU A 121 -7.75 10.60 4.53
C LEU A 121 -8.48 9.50 5.31
N ASN A 122 -8.45 9.60 6.63
CA ASN A 122 -9.35 8.86 7.50
C ASN A 122 -10.80 9.37 7.35
N PRO A 123 -11.80 8.61 7.81
CA PRO A 123 -13.20 9.05 7.82
C PRO A 123 -13.45 10.35 8.62
N ASP A 124 -12.59 10.67 9.59
CA ASP A 124 -12.63 11.92 10.36
C ASP A 124 -11.91 13.10 9.66
N GLY A 125 -11.41 12.89 8.44
CA GLY A 125 -10.65 13.87 7.66
C GLY A 125 -9.17 13.98 8.03
N SER A 126 -8.69 13.26 9.04
CA SER A 126 -7.27 13.29 9.42
C SER A 126 -6.39 12.55 8.40
N LEU A 127 -5.14 13.00 8.24
CA LEU A 127 -4.23 12.44 7.24
C LEU A 127 -3.78 11.02 7.60
N GLN A 128 -3.97 10.08 6.67
CA GLN A 128 -3.22 8.82 6.63
C GLN A 128 -1.98 9.02 5.78
N TYR A 129 -0.82 8.98 6.44
CA TYR A 129 0.45 9.14 5.77
C TYR A 129 0.66 8.03 4.72
N SER A 130 0.74 8.42 3.44
CA SER A 130 0.71 7.48 2.32
C SER A 130 2.04 7.32 1.57
N TYR A 131 3.06 8.13 1.85
CA TYR A 131 4.36 8.01 1.20
C TYR A 131 5.53 8.11 2.18
N ALA A 132 6.66 7.49 1.81
CA ALA A 132 7.84 7.40 2.65
C ALA A 132 9.13 7.30 1.82
N ARG A 133 10.28 7.34 2.52
CA ARG A 133 11.58 7.00 1.94
C ARG A 133 11.83 5.51 1.94
N PHE A 134 12.69 5.04 1.04
CA PHE A 134 13.11 3.64 1.04
C PHE A 134 13.74 3.24 2.38
N PRO A 135 13.56 1.97 2.80
CA PRO A 135 14.23 1.43 3.97
C PRO A 135 15.75 1.68 3.89
N SER A 136 16.38 1.98 5.03
CA SER A 136 17.83 2.17 5.15
C SER A 136 18.28 1.75 6.56
N LEU A 137 19.59 1.54 6.76
CA LEU A 137 20.10 1.23 8.11
C LEU A 137 19.79 2.36 9.11
N ARG A 138 19.85 3.61 8.65
CA ARG A 138 19.47 4.78 9.45
C ARG A 138 18.00 4.74 9.82
N SER A 139 17.10 4.48 8.87
CA SER A 139 15.66 4.41 9.18
C SER A 139 15.34 3.24 10.11
N ALA A 140 16.00 2.09 9.91
CA ALA A 140 15.89 0.95 10.81
C ALA A 140 16.29 1.33 12.25
N LEU A 141 17.45 1.97 12.43
CA LEU A 141 17.95 2.40 13.74
C LEU A 141 16.96 3.35 14.45
N ILE A 142 16.47 4.37 13.73
CA ILE A 142 15.49 5.34 14.24
C ILE A 142 14.22 4.61 14.73
N LEU A 143 13.71 3.67 13.94
CA LEU A 143 12.48 2.93 14.25
C LEU A 143 12.67 1.94 15.40
N THR A 144 13.81 1.25 15.47
CA THR A 144 14.09 0.27 16.52
C THR A 144 14.38 0.92 17.87
N LEU A 145 15.00 2.10 17.87
CA LEU A 145 15.24 2.89 19.08
C LEU A 145 14.03 3.77 19.47
N SER A 146 12.94 3.72 18.68
CA SER A 146 11.74 4.54 18.89
C SER A 146 12.02 6.05 18.90
N LEU A 147 13.08 6.47 18.19
CA LEU A 147 13.42 7.88 17.95
C LEU A 147 12.46 8.53 16.94
N ASN A 148 11.69 7.72 16.21
CA ASN A 148 10.64 8.19 15.30
C ASN A 148 9.62 9.10 16.00
N ARG A 149 9.40 8.96 17.32
CA ARG A 149 8.49 9.82 18.09
C ARG A 149 8.83 11.32 18.04
N PHE A 150 10.08 11.65 17.71
CA PHE A 150 10.59 13.02 17.64
C PHE A 150 10.69 13.53 16.20
N LEU A 151 10.32 12.72 15.21
CA LEU A 151 10.46 13.05 13.79
C LEU A 151 9.10 12.95 13.10
N ASN A 152 8.78 13.94 12.25
CA ASN A 152 7.53 13.99 11.48
C ASN A 152 6.29 13.78 12.38
N GLY A 153 6.22 14.46 13.53
CA GLY A 153 5.11 14.31 14.48
C GLY A 153 4.94 12.91 15.06
N GLY A 154 5.96 12.05 14.98
CA GLY A 154 5.89 10.64 15.39
C GLY A 154 5.69 9.64 14.26
N HIS A 155 5.47 10.11 13.03
CA HIS A 155 5.05 9.29 11.89
C HIS A 155 6.21 8.80 11.00
N TYR A 156 7.47 9.10 11.35
CA TYR A 156 8.62 8.56 10.62
C TYR A 156 8.52 7.02 10.47
N PRO A 157 8.77 6.44 9.27
CA PRO A 157 9.48 7.02 8.12
C PRO A 157 8.59 7.77 7.13
N PHE A 158 7.30 7.90 7.41
CA PHE A 158 6.37 8.59 6.54
C PHE A 158 6.48 10.10 6.67
N PHE A 159 6.12 10.81 5.62
CA PHE A 159 6.20 12.27 5.54
C PHE A 159 4.80 12.88 5.47
N PRO A 160 4.61 14.08 6.05
CA PRO A 160 3.34 14.79 5.98
C PRO A 160 3.04 15.20 4.54
N GLN A 161 1.79 15.58 4.29
CA GLN A 161 1.41 16.17 3.01
C GLN A 161 2.22 17.48 2.78
N PRO A 162 2.72 17.74 1.55
CA PRO A 162 3.38 18.98 1.21
C PRO A 162 2.44 20.18 1.36
N GLU A 163 2.91 21.24 2.03
CA GLU A 163 2.13 22.45 2.31
C GLU A 163 1.82 23.27 1.06
N ASP A 164 2.66 23.17 0.03
CA ASP A 164 2.49 23.91 -1.23
C ASP A 164 1.48 23.26 -2.20
N GLY A 165 0.92 22.09 -1.83
CA GLY A 165 -0.07 21.39 -2.64
C GLY A 165 0.46 20.91 -3.99
N ARG A 166 1.79 20.85 -4.19
CA ARG A 166 2.39 20.45 -5.46
C ARG A 166 2.73 18.96 -5.48
N PRO A 167 2.60 18.28 -6.63
CA PRO A 167 3.10 16.93 -6.80
C PRO A 167 4.58 16.82 -6.38
N ARG A 168 4.92 15.71 -5.74
CA ARG A 168 6.28 15.42 -5.28
C ARG A 168 6.76 14.10 -5.84
N GLU A 169 7.98 14.08 -6.35
CA GLU A 169 8.69 12.83 -6.55
C GLU A 169 9.02 12.22 -5.17
N VAL A 170 8.66 10.95 -4.98
CA VAL A 170 8.83 10.21 -3.73
C VAL A 170 9.54 8.88 -4.00
N ASP A 171 10.01 8.22 -2.94
CA ASP A 171 10.62 6.90 -3.09
C ASP A 171 9.55 5.82 -3.30
N TRP A 172 8.48 5.85 -2.49
CA TRP A 172 7.35 4.94 -2.61
C TRP A 172 6.08 5.50 -1.96
N THR A 173 4.93 4.99 -2.38
CA THR A 173 3.59 5.27 -1.83
C THR A 173 2.86 3.95 -1.52
N ASN A 174 1.82 3.98 -0.68
CA ASN A 174 1.11 2.80 -0.20
C ASN A 174 -0.01 2.33 -1.15
N GLY A 175 -0.45 1.08 -0.98
CA GLY A 175 -1.48 0.44 -1.80
C GLY A 175 -2.93 0.83 -1.51
N ALA A 176 -3.20 1.87 -0.71
CA ALA A 176 -4.58 2.33 -0.53
C ALA A 176 -5.18 2.86 -1.84
N CYS A 177 -4.35 3.57 -2.62
CA CYS A 177 -4.60 3.96 -4.01
C CYS A 177 -3.23 4.17 -4.68
N PHE A 178 -2.83 3.18 -5.48
CA PHE A 178 -1.50 3.11 -6.09
C PHE A 178 -1.61 2.78 -7.56
N LEU A 179 -1.36 3.79 -8.40
CA LEU A 179 -1.45 3.69 -9.85
C LEU A 179 -0.07 3.42 -10.45
N VAL A 180 0.00 2.53 -11.42
CA VAL A 180 1.22 2.14 -12.13
C VAL A 180 0.99 2.25 -13.64
N ARG A 181 1.96 2.82 -14.35
CA ARG A 181 1.98 2.82 -15.82
C ARG A 181 2.24 1.41 -16.33
N ARG A 182 1.48 0.95 -17.33
CA ARG A 182 1.65 -0.37 -17.93
C ARG A 182 3.08 -0.63 -18.38
N GLU A 183 3.67 0.29 -19.13
CA GLU A 183 5.06 0.18 -19.63
C GLU A 183 6.07 -0.02 -18.49
N ALA A 184 5.90 0.72 -17.38
CA ALA A 184 6.75 0.56 -16.21
C ALA A 184 6.58 -0.83 -15.58
N MET A 185 5.33 -1.30 -15.42
CA MET A 185 5.04 -2.65 -14.95
C MET A 185 5.63 -3.73 -15.86
N GLU A 186 5.48 -3.60 -17.18
CA GLU A 186 6.00 -4.55 -18.16
C GLU A 186 7.52 -4.63 -18.11
N GLN A 187 8.19 -3.50 -17.92
CA GLN A 187 9.65 -3.45 -17.78
C GLN A 187 10.14 -4.07 -16.46
N VAL A 188 9.47 -3.79 -15.34
CA VAL A 188 9.95 -4.25 -14.02
C VAL A 188 9.38 -5.58 -13.56
N GLY A 189 8.32 -6.06 -14.21
CA GLY A 189 7.52 -7.20 -13.82
C GLY A 189 6.49 -6.91 -12.73
N LEU A 190 5.67 -7.92 -12.45
CA LEU A 190 4.58 -7.89 -11.47
C LEU A 190 5.06 -7.68 -10.02
N MET A 191 4.13 -7.63 -9.07
CA MET A 191 4.46 -7.59 -7.64
C MET A 191 5.13 -8.90 -7.20
N ASP A 192 6.13 -8.82 -6.31
CA ASP A 192 6.86 -9.99 -5.84
C ASP A 192 6.13 -10.69 -4.69
N GLU A 193 5.56 -11.86 -5.00
CA GLU A 193 4.77 -12.68 -4.07
C GLU A 193 5.58 -13.24 -2.88
N ALA A 194 6.92 -13.10 -2.87
CA ALA A 194 7.74 -13.41 -1.70
C ALA A 194 7.48 -12.45 -0.52
N PHE A 195 7.00 -11.24 -0.79
CA PHE A 195 6.49 -10.32 0.22
C PHE A 195 5.08 -10.73 0.63
N LEU A 196 4.96 -11.26 1.85
CA LEU A 196 3.70 -11.83 2.33
C LEU A 196 2.74 -10.77 2.88
N ILE A 197 3.31 -9.78 3.56
CA ILE A 197 2.65 -8.58 4.06
C ILE A 197 3.73 -7.52 4.34
N TYR A 198 3.46 -6.27 4.00
CA TYR A 198 4.36 -5.11 4.10
C TYR A 198 5.56 -5.15 3.15
N ALA A 199 5.89 -3.96 2.63
CA ALA A 199 6.98 -3.68 1.70
C ALA A 199 6.80 -4.23 0.27
N GLU A 200 5.61 -4.72 -0.09
CA GLU A 200 5.23 -5.12 -1.44
C GLU A 200 5.35 -3.94 -2.41
N GLU A 201 4.69 -2.83 -2.08
CA GLU A 201 4.69 -1.60 -2.89
C GLU A 201 6.06 -0.92 -2.80
N THR A 202 6.73 -1.02 -1.65
CA THR A 202 8.10 -0.53 -1.49
C THR A 202 9.07 -1.24 -2.43
N ASP A 203 8.99 -2.58 -2.55
CA ASP A 203 9.77 -3.35 -3.52
C ASP A 203 9.45 -2.94 -4.95
N TRP A 204 8.16 -2.81 -5.27
CA TRP A 204 7.75 -2.50 -6.63
C TRP A 204 8.17 -1.10 -7.06
N CYS A 205 7.95 -0.09 -6.21
CA CYS A 205 8.44 1.27 -6.40
C CYS A 205 9.97 1.33 -6.54
N TYR A 206 10.70 0.52 -5.76
CA TYR A 206 12.15 0.46 -5.86
C TYR A 206 12.62 -0.09 -7.22
N ARG A 207 11.94 -1.12 -7.74
CA ARG A 207 12.21 -1.65 -9.08
C ARG A 207 11.84 -0.63 -10.17
N ILE A 208 10.68 0.01 -10.06
CA ILE A 208 10.22 1.10 -10.96
C ILE A 208 11.27 2.21 -11.04
N ARG A 209 11.76 2.69 -9.89
CA ARG A 209 12.82 3.71 -9.84
C ARG A 209 14.16 3.23 -10.41
N LYS A 210 14.56 1.99 -10.13
CA LYS A 210 15.78 1.41 -10.72
C LYS A 210 15.71 1.28 -12.25
N ALA A 211 14.52 1.15 -12.81
CA ALA A 211 14.29 1.11 -14.23
C ALA A 211 14.27 2.49 -14.92
N GLY A 212 14.46 3.58 -14.15
CA GLY A 212 14.55 4.96 -14.66
C GLY A 212 13.25 5.76 -14.55
N TRP A 213 12.17 5.15 -14.07
CA TRP A 213 10.88 5.82 -13.88
C TRP A 213 10.84 6.60 -12.56
N LYS A 214 9.95 7.59 -12.49
CA LYS A 214 9.66 8.32 -11.26
C LYS A 214 8.41 7.79 -10.57
N VAL A 215 8.37 7.94 -9.25
CA VAL A 215 7.18 7.67 -8.43
C VAL A 215 6.72 9.01 -7.87
N TYR A 216 5.45 9.34 -8.06
CA TYR A 216 4.88 10.62 -7.64
C TYR A 216 3.86 10.46 -6.51
N TYR A 217 3.77 11.48 -5.68
CA TYR A 217 2.68 11.70 -4.73
C TYR A 217 1.93 12.97 -5.12
N LEU A 218 0.62 12.87 -5.32
CA LEU A 218 -0.25 13.96 -5.78
C LEU A 218 -1.11 14.44 -4.61
N PRO A 219 -0.77 15.58 -3.97
CA PRO A 219 -1.54 16.09 -2.84
C PRO A 219 -2.94 16.60 -3.21
N GLU A 220 -3.14 17.03 -4.46
CA GLU A 220 -4.41 17.60 -4.95
C GLU A 220 -5.50 16.55 -5.17
N VAL A 221 -5.12 15.28 -5.29
CA VAL A 221 -6.03 14.14 -5.36
C VAL A 221 -6.09 13.54 -3.97
N SER A 222 -7.30 13.37 -3.44
CA SER A 222 -7.52 12.74 -2.14
C SER A 222 -8.55 11.64 -2.25
N ILE A 223 -8.39 10.57 -1.46
CA ILE A 223 -9.42 9.56 -1.23
C ILE A 223 -9.64 9.38 0.28
N CYS A 224 -10.83 8.92 0.66
CA CYS A 224 -11.08 8.46 2.03
C CYS A 224 -10.80 6.95 2.10
N HIS A 225 -10.20 6.49 3.19
CA HIS A 225 -9.89 5.08 3.43
C HIS A 225 -10.30 4.72 4.86
N TYR A 226 -11.25 3.81 5.02
CA TYR A 226 -11.82 3.46 6.33
C TYR A 226 -10.88 2.63 7.21
N GLN A 227 -9.76 2.14 6.65
CA GLN A 227 -8.74 1.34 7.30
C GLN A 227 -9.36 0.24 8.16
N GLY A 228 -9.89 -0.79 7.49
CA GLY A 228 -10.52 -1.94 8.11
C GLY A 228 -9.68 -2.59 9.22
N LYS A 229 -10.37 -3.31 10.12
CA LYS A 229 -9.86 -3.98 11.34
C LYS A 229 -8.68 -4.97 11.11
N ALA A 230 -8.22 -5.18 9.88
CA ALA A 230 -7.15 -6.12 9.52
C ALA A 230 -5.80 -5.84 10.21
N THR A 231 -5.53 -4.58 10.58
CA THR A 231 -4.29 -4.19 11.26
C THR A 231 -4.30 -4.37 12.78
N SER A 232 -5.42 -4.79 13.39
CA SER A 232 -5.56 -4.99 14.85
C SER A 232 -4.82 -6.23 15.39
N GLN A 233 -4.09 -6.97 14.54
CA GLN A 233 -3.35 -8.15 14.97
C GLN A 233 -2.25 -7.81 15.98
N ALA A 234 -2.15 -8.63 17.03
CA ALA A 234 -1.20 -8.53 18.15
C ALA A 234 0.15 -7.90 17.75
N ARG A 235 0.51 -6.80 18.43
CA ARG A 235 1.70 -5.96 18.17
C ARG A 235 2.99 -6.78 17.86
N PRO A 236 3.30 -7.90 18.55
CA PRO A 236 4.49 -8.71 18.24
C PRO A 236 4.46 -9.37 16.86
N ARG A 237 3.32 -9.97 16.46
CA ARG A 237 3.19 -10.62 15.13
C ARG A 237 3.31 -9.61 14.00
N ARG A 238 2.76 -8.40 14.19
CA ARG A 238 2.95 -7.29 13.25
C ARG A 238 4.42 -6.90 13.12
N ARG A 239 5.13 -6.72 14.23
CA ARG A 239 6.56 -6.36 14.23
C ARG A 239 7.42 -7.41 13.53
N PHE A 240 7.18 -8.69 13.81
CA PHE A 240 7.89 -9.78 13.15
C PHE A 240 7.73 -9.74 11.62
N ARG A 241 6.50 -9.53 11.14
CA ARG A 241 6.22 -9.45 9.69
C ARG A 241 6.92 -8.25 9.03
N ILE A 242 6.85 -7.07 9.66
CA ILE A 242 7.59 -5.88 9.18
C ILE A 242 9.09 -6.16 9.10
N ASN A 243 9.69 -6.74 10.14
CA ASN A 243 11.13 -7.04 10.17
C ASN A 243 11.52 -8.08 9.12
N ARG A 244 10.70 -9.13 8.93
CA ARG A 244 10.92 -10.16 7.90
C ARG A 244 10.91 -9.54 6.50
N SER A 245 9.92 -8.71 6.20
CA SER A 245 9.82 -8.04 4.90
C SER A 245 10.94 -7.03 4.68
N ALA A 246 11.36 -6.29 5.72
CA ALA A 246 12.52 -5.40 5.64
C ALA A 246 13.82 -6.18 5.35
N LEU A 247 14.04 -7.33 6.00
CA LEU A 247 15.19 -8.19 5.73
C LEU A 247 15.17 -8.74 4.31
N LEU A 248 14.00 -9.13 3.80
CA LEU A 248 13.84 -9.57 2.41
C LEU A 248 14.19 -8.45 1.43
N PHE A 249 13.66 -7.24 1.66
CA PHE A 249 13.96 -6.04 0.85
C PHE A 249 15.48 -5.75 0.83
N PHE A 250 16.14 -5.73 2.00
CA PHE A 250 17.58 -5.50 2.08
C PHE A 250 18.38 -6.56 1.33
N ARG A 251 18.01 -7.84 1.49
CA ARG A 251 18.68 -8.94 0.79
C ARG A 251 18.57 -8.80 -0.71
N LYS A 252 17.39 -8.45 -1.22
CA LYS A 252 17.11 -8.33 -2.65
C LYS A 252 17.78 -7.12 -3.28
N HIS A 253 17.82 -5.99 -2.58
CA HIS A 253 18.16 -4.70 -3.20
C HIS A 253 19.49 -4.09 -2.76
N TYR A 254 19.98 -4.45 -1.58
CA TYR A 254 21.13 -3.78 -0.93
C TYR A 254 22.32 -4.70 -0.65
N GLY A 255 22.19 -6.00 -0.91
CA GLY A 255 23.25 -6.97 -0.73
C GLY A 255 23.48 -7.39 0.72
N TRP A 256 24.40 -8.34 0.89
CA TRP A 256 24.56 -9.08 2.14
C TRP A 256 25.12 -8.21 3.30
N LEU A 257 26.02 -7.26 3.03
CA LEU A 257 26.61 -6.39 4.06
C LEU A 257 25.56 -5.53 4.75
N ARG A 258 24.71 -4.84 3.97
CA ARG A 258 23.61 -4.03 4.52
C ARG A 258 22.55 -4.91 5.19
N THR A 259 22.32 -6.11 4.68
CA THR A 259 21.41 -7.09 5.30
C THR A 259 21.93 -7.55 6.66
N LEU A 260 23.24 -7.81 6.77
CA LEU A 260 23.91 -8.13 8.03
C LEU A 260 23.80 -6.95 9.00
N GLY A 261 24.04 -5.72 8.55
CA GLY A 261 23.84 -4.51 9.36
C GLY A 261 22.42 -4.42 9.93
N LEU A 262 21.38 -4.68 9.12
CA LEU A 262 19.99 -4.70 9.60
C LEU A 262 19.77 -5.82 10.63
N ARG A 263 20.30 -7.02 10.40
CA ARG A 263 20.22 -8.13 11.38
C ARG A 263 20.85 -7.76 12.71
N LEU A 264 22.02 -7.13 12.70
CA LEU A 264 22.71 -6.68 13.92
C LEU A 264 21.90 -5.61 14.64
N ILE A 265 21.36 -4.60 13.95
CA ILE A 265 20.47 -3.59 14.55
C ILE A 265 19.29 -4.27 15.24
N LEU A 266 18.60 -5.19 14.56
CA LEU A 266 17.43 -5.90 15.11
C LEU A 266 17.83 -6.79 16.30
N LEU A 267 18.96 -7.48 16.24
CA LEU A 267 19.48 -8.32 17.32
C LEU A 267 19.80 -7.47 18.55
N PHE A 268 20.67 -6.47 18.43
CA PHE A 268 21.13 -5.68 19.57
C PHE A 268 20.00 -4.86 20.20
N THR A 269 19.07 -4.33 19.41
CA THR A 269 17.90 -3.63 19.95
C THR A 269 16.93 -4.57 20.66
N SER A 270 16.80 -5.83 20.21
CA SER A 270 15.99 -6.84 20.88
C SER A 270 16.66 -7.32 22.18
N LEU A 271 17.97 -7.54 22.17
CA LEU A 271 18.75 -7.86 23.36
C LEU A 271 18.69 -6.74 24.40
N GLY A 272 18.89 -5.49 23.98
CA GLY A 272 18.77 -4.33 24.88
C GLY A 272 17.39 -4.23 25.52
N ARG A 273 16.32 -4.47 24.75
CA ARG A 273 14.96 -4.52 25.32
C ARG A 273 14.77 -5.68 26.28
N LEU A 274 15.32 -6.85 26.00
CA LEU A 274 15.26 -7.99 26.91
C LEU A 274 16.00 -7.72 28.22
N LEU A 275 17.18 -7.09 28.15
CA LEU A 275 17.97 -6.72 29.32
C LEU A 275 17.30 -5.66 30.18
N ILE A 276 16.60 -4.69 29.57
CA ILE A 276 15.88 -3.63 30.30
C ILE A 276 14.55 -4.15 30.86
N TRP A 277 13.72 -4.78 30.01
CA TRP A 277 12.35 -5.15 30.38
C TRP A 277 12.22 -6.54 31.00
N GLY A 278 13.17 -7.45 30.73
CA GLY A 278 13.17 -8.81 31.28
C GLY A 278 13.17 -8.84 32.81
N PRO A 279 14.13 -8.17 33.48
CA PRO A 279 14.15 -8.07 34.93
C PRO A 279 12.90 -7.39 35.49
N LEU A 280 12.41 -6.33 34.84
CA LEU A 280 11.18 -5.64 35.23
C LEU A 280 9.95 -6.57 35.19
N CYS A 281 9.85 -7.43 34.18
CA CYS A 281 8.77 -8.43 34.12
C CYS A 281 8.89 -9.48 35.24
N LEU A 282 10.11 -9.88 35.63
CA LEU A 282 10.32 -10.84 36.72
C LEU A 282 9.90 -10.28 38.08
N VAL A 283 10.01 -8.97 38.30
CA VAL A 283 9.54 -8.29 39.52
C VAL A 283 8.07 -7.86 39.46
N GLY A 284 7.30 -8.42 38.51
CA GLY A 284 5.87 -8.19 38.39
C GLY A 284 5.47 -6.85 37.75
N TRP A 285 6.44 -6.07 37.25
CA TRP A 285 6.12 -4.82 36.58
C TRP A 285 5.43 -5.10 35.24
N ARG A 286 4.20 -4.59 35.11
CA ARG A 286 3.42 -4.62 33.87
C ARG A 286 3.42 -3.23 33.27
N ARG A 287 3.97 -3.10 32.06
CA ARG A 287 3.85 -1.86 31.30
C ARG A 287 2.36 -1.57 31.10
N PRO A 288 1.84 -0.39 31.50
CA PRO A 288 0.47 -0.04 31.16
C PRO A 288 0.34 -0.11 29.64
N LEU A 289 -0.58 -0.95 29.17
CA LEU A 289 -0.93 -1.00 27.76
C LEU A 289 -1.51 0.39 27.45
N ALA A 290 -0.76 1.20 26.70
CA ALA A 290 -1.29 2.44 26.14
C ALA A 290 -2.59 2.08 25.40
N ARG A 291 -3.71 2.63 25.91
CA ARG A 291 -5.04 2.57 25.29
C ARG A 291 -4.94 3.08 23.85
#